data_AF-A0A1E7YLE3-F1
#
_entry.id   AF-A0A1E7YLE3-F1
#
_cell.length_a   1.000
_cell.length_b   1.000
_cell.length_c   1.000
_cell.angle_alpha   90.00
_cell.angle_beta   90.00
_cell.angle_gamma   90.00
#
_symmetry.space_group_name_H-M   'P 1'
#
loop_
_entity.id
_entity.type
_entity.pdbx_description
1 polymer ?
#
loop_
_entity_poly.entity_id
_entity_poly.type
_entity_poly.pdbx_seq_one_letter_code
_entity_poly.pdbx_strand_id
1 'polypeptide(L)'
;MEAAGDILKVRRYEDGSLLIKENYNLQKQLVGVTAMLKAPGFDAGDRNWIMAAYQPSGKVIAFGKVGSCIACHALVRQQDFVFAPPPQQLLPVTTWKAFFPKQEMNPEYLTLLKKYPGQVVQ
;
A
#
# COMPACT_ATOMS: atom_id res chain seq x y z
N MET A 1 -8.04 -35.07 11.62
CA MET A 1 -6.93 -34.13 11.36
C MET A 1 -7.13 -33.60 9.95
N GLU A 2 -7.80 -32.45 9.82
CA GLU A 2 -7.87 -31.75 8.53
C GLU A 2 -6.52 -31.09 8.28
N ALA A 3 -5.94 -31.34 7.10
CA ALA A 3 -4.73 -30.67 6.67
C ALA A 3 -4.99 -29.16 6.59
N ALA A 4 -4.11 -28.35 7.20
CA ALA A 4 -4.14 -26.91 7.05
C ALA A 4 -4.04 -26.60 5.54
N GLY A 5 -5.12 -26.08 4.96
CA GLY A 5 -5.18 -25.78 3.54
C GLY A 5 -4.04 -24.85 3.14
N ASP A 6 -3.36 -25.23 2.06
CA ASP A 6 -2.36 -24.42 1.39
C ASP A 6 -2.84 -22.95 1.23
N ILE A 7 -1.91 -21.99 1.33
CA ILE A 7 -2.14 -20.56 1.02
C ILE A 7 -2.34 -20.43 -0.51
N LEU A 8 -3.46 -20.93 -1.04
CA LEU A 8 -3.75 -21.01 -2.48
C LEU A 8 -4.38 -19.74 -3.07
N LYS A 9 -4.61 -18.71 -2.25
CA LYS A 9 -5.21 -17.44 -2.71
C LYS A 9 -4.46 -16.23 -2.15
N VAL A 10 -3.24 -15.99 -2.64
CA VAL A 10 -2.64 -14.66 -2.47
C VAL A 10 -3.36 -13.69 -3.41
N ARG A 11 -4.19 -12.82 -2.86
CA ARG A 11 -4.73 -11.66 -3.58
C ARG A 11 -3.56 -10.70 -3.82
N ARG A 12 -3.29 -10.37 -5.07
CA ARG A 12 -2.29 -9.37 -5.47
C ARG A 12 -2.95 -8.01 -5.61
N TYR A 13 -2.17 -6.94 -5.56
CA TYR A 13 -2.66 -5.62 -5.92
C TYR A 13 -2.98 -5.59 -7.41
N GLU A 14 -4.06 -4.89 -7.77
CA GLU A 14 -4.41 -4.65 -9.16
C GLU A 14 -3.44 -3.64 -9.78
N ASP A 15 -3.26 -3.69 -11.09
CA ASP A 15 -2.53 -2.64 -11.80
C ASP A 15 -3.17 -1.26 -11.56
N GLY A 16 -2.33 -0.23 -11.45
CA GLY A 16 -2.74 1.11 -11.03
C GLY A 16 -2.83 1.31 -9.53
N SER A 17 -2.67 0.25 -8.71
CA SER A 17 -2.65 0.39 -7.24
C SER A 17 -1.52 1.32 -6.79
N LEU A 18 -1.87 2.29 -5.94
CA LEU A 18 -0.92 3.17 -5.27
C LEU A 18 -0.93 2.89 -3.76
N LEU A 19 0.21 2.47 -3.24
CA LEU A 19 0.47 2.32 -1.82
C LEU A 19 1.28 3.52 -1.34
N ILE A 20 0.83 4.16 -0.25
CA ILE A 20 1.55 5.26 0.39
C ILE A 20 1.77 4.89 1.85
N LYS A 21 3.00 5.05 2.32
CA LYS A 21 3.36 4.95 3.73
C LYS A 21 3.99 6.26 4.17
N GLU A 22 3.31 6.92 5.10
CA GLU A 22 3.83 8.08 5.82
C GLU A 22 4.68 7.58 7.00
N ASN A 23 5.85 8.18 7.18
CA ASN A 23 6.77 7.83 8.26
C ASN A 23 6.77 8.98 9.26
N TYR A 24 6.45 8.68 10.50
CA TYR A 24 6.42 9.63 11.60
C TYR A 24 7.52 9.30 12.62
N ASN A 25 8.12 10.31 13.24
CA ASN A 25 9.02 10.12 14.38
C ASN A 25 8.24 9.89 15.68
N LEU A 26 8.96 9.70 16.80
CA LEU A 26 8.36 9.49 18.13
C LEU A 26 7.49 10.68 18.59
N GLN A 27 7.73 11.87 18.06
CA GLN A 27 6.95 13.09 18.32
C GLN A 27 5.76 13.24 17.37
N LYS A 28 5.45 12.23 16.56
CA LYS A 28 4.38 12.23 15.54
C LYS A 28 4.56 13.30 14.46
N GLN A 29 5.81 13.69 14.18
CA GLN A 29 6.12 14.59 13.07
C GLN A 29 6.42 13.78 11.83
N LEU A 30 5.87 14.20 10.67
CA LEU A 30 6.13 13.57 9.39
C LEU A 30 7.61 13.76 9.01
N VAL A 31 8.33 12.67 8.83
CA VAL A 31 9.76 12.67 8.47
C VAL A 31 10.03 12.16 7.05
N GLY A 32 9.02 11.57 6.41
CA GLY A 32 9.11 11.22 5.00
C GLY A 32 7.93 10.41 4.52
N VAL A 33 7.78 10.31 3.21
CA VAL A 33 6.74 9.54 2.55
C VAL A 33 7.40 8.55 1.61
N THR A 34 6.98 7.29 1.68
CA THR A 34 7.38 6.25 0.71
C THR A 34 6.16 5.80 -0.06
N ALA A 35 6.28 5.66 -1.37
CA ALA A 35 5.18 5.24 -2.23
C ALA A 35 5.60 4.06 -3.12
N MET A 36 4.62 3.22 -3.46
CA MET A 36 4.75 2.16 -4.45
C MET A 36 3.58 2.24 -5.41
N LEU A 37 3.84 2.38 -6.71
CA LEU A 37 2.83 2.37 -7.76
C LEU A 37 2.97 1.09 -8.60
N LYS A 38 1.87 0.35 -8.75
CA LYS A 38 1.85 -0.84 -9.62
C LYS A 38 1.58 -0.41 -11.06
N ALA A 39 2.63 -0.31 -11.87
CA ALA A 39 2.54 0.19 -13.24
C ALA A 39 2.73 -0.96 -14.24
N PRO A 40 1.68 -1.39 -14.97
CA PRO A 40 1.77 -2.51 -15.90
C PRO A 40 2.96 -2.39 -16.85
N GLY A 41 3.76 -3.47 -16.96
CA GLY A 41 4.89 -3.55 -17.87
C GLY A 41 6.16 -2.81 -17.44
N PHE A 42 6.19 -2.18 -16.27
CA PHE A 42 7.38 -1.45 -15.78
C PHE A 42 8.54 -2.38 -15.43
N ASP A 43 8.27 -3.42 -14.63
CA ASP A 43 9.27 -4.39 -14.22
C ASP A 43 8.62 -5.72 -13.84
N ALA A 44 8.49 -6.63 -14.80
CA ALA A 44 7.94 -7.96 -14.53
C ALA A 44 8.76 -8.75 -13.49
N GLY A 45 10.07 -8.46 -13.40
CA GLY A 45 10.97 -9.03 -12.41
C GLY A 45 10.56 -8.65 -10.99
N ASP A 46 10.09 -7.43 -10.76
CA ASP A 46 9.67 -6.93 -9.46
C ASP A 46 8.16 -6.66 -9.39
N ARG A 47 7.39 -7.47 -10.12
CA ARG A 47 5.91 -7.45 -10.15
C ARG A 47 5.31 -6.08 -10.46
N ASN A 48 5.97 -5.33 -11.34
CA ASN A 48 5.53 -4.06 -11.88
C ASN A 48 5.49 -2.90 -10.87
N TRP A 49 6.20 -3.02 -9.74
CA TRP A 49 6.25 -1.93 -8.76
C TRP A 49 7.29 -0.87 -9.11
N ILE A 50 6.84 0.38 -9.20
CA ILE A 50 7.66 1.58 -9.14
C ILE A 50 7.75 2.00 -7.67
N MET A 51 8.96 2.17 -7.14
CA MET A 51 9.17 2.56 -5.74
C MET A 51 9.66 3.99 -5.67
N ALA A 52 9.22 4.74 -4.65
CA ALA A 52 9.61 6.13 -4.47
C ALA A 52 9.72 6.50 -2.99
N ALA A 53 10.61 7.44 -2.70
CA ALA A 53 10.77 8.05 -1.39
C ALA A 53 10.85 9.57 -1.53
N TYR A 54 10.18 10.28 -0.63
CA TYR A 54 10.04 11.72 -0.62
C TYR A 54 10.36 12.29 0.76
N GLN A 55 10.94 13.48 0.79
CA GLN A 55 10.96 14.32 1.98
C GLN A 55 9.53 14.80 2.30
N PRO A 56 9.25 15.25 3.55
CA PRO A 56 7.95 15.84 3.90
C PRO A 56 7.54 17.01 3.00
N SER A 57 8.50 17.71 2.41
CA SER A 57 8.29 18.79 1.44
C SER A 57 7.82 18.32 0.05
N GLY A 58 7.77 17.01 -0.19
CA GLY A 58 7.50 16.43 -1.52
C GLY A 58 8.73 16.31 -2.41
N LYS A 59 9.92 16.74 -1.96
CA LYS A 59 11.16 16.54 -2.72
C LYS A 59 11.47 15.05 -2.88
N VAL A 60 11.70 14.61 -4.11
CA VAL A 60 12.10 13.23 -4.43
C VAL A 60 13.49 12.94 -3.85
N ILE A 61 13.59 11.83 -3.12
CA ILE A 61 14.84 11.27 -2.61
C ILE A 61 15.30 10.11 -3.49
N ALA A 62 14.37 9.22 -3.85
CA ALA A 62 14.61 8.07 -4.71
C ALA A 62 13.34 7.72 -5.50
N PHE A 63 13.48 7.17 -6.70
CA PHE A 63 12.37 6.81 -7.57
C PHE A 63 12.77 5.68 -8.55
N GLY A 64 11.80 4.84 -8.94
CA GLY A 64 11.97 3.79 -9.95
C GLY A 64 12.34 2.43 -9.34
N LYS A 65 13.38 1.78 -9.89
CA LYS A 65 13.92 0.50 -9.41
C LYS A 65 14.92 0.72 -8.29
N VAL A 66 14.43 1.08 -7.11
CA VAL A 66 15.29 1.44 -5.97
C VAL A 66 15.81 0.16 -5.30
N GLY A 67 17.08 -0.18 -5.55
CA GLY A 67 17.67 -1.46 -5.12
C GLY A 67 17.55 -1.76 -3.62
N SER A 68 17.69 -0.76 -2.75
CA SER A 68 17.51 -0.93 -1.30
C SER A 68 16.07 -1.25 -0.90
N CYS A 69 15.08 -0.72 -1.63
CA CYS A 69 13.67 -1.06 -1.43
C CYS A 69 13.37 -2.46 -1.96
N ILE A 70 13.86 -2.80 -3.16
CA ILE A 70 13.68 -4.12 -3.80
C ILE A 70 14.27 -5.23 -2.93
N ALA A 71 15.47 -5.05 -2.38
CA ALA A 71 16.14 -6.07 -1.56
C ALA A 71 15.29 -6.54 -0.37
N CYS A 72 14.64 -5.61 0.34
CA CYS A 72 13.76 -5.96 1.44
C CYS A 72 12.41 -6.53 0.95
N HIS A 73 11.80 -5.92 -0.06
CA HIS A 73 10.48 -6.33 -0.55
C HIS A 73 10.51 -7.68 -1.32
N ALA A 74 11.66 -8.09 -1.85
CA ALA A 74 11.86 -9.39 -2.46
C ALA A 74 11.64 -10.54 -1.45
N LEU A 75 11.84 -10.31 -0.15
CA LEU A 75 11.54 -11.29 0.91
C LEU A 75 10.05 -11.65 0.97
N VAL A 76 9.18 -10.73 0.57
CA VAL A 76 7.73 -10.91 0.47
C VAL A 76 7.26 -10.98 -0.98
N ARG A 77 8.12 -11.46 -1.88
CA ARG A 77 7.79 -11.64 -3.30
C ARG A 77 6.53 -12.48 -3.50
N GLN A 78 6.25 -13.47 -2.66
CA GLN A 78 5.01 -14.25 -2.79
C GLN A 78 3.75 -13.44 -2.45
N GLN A 79 3.87 -12.42 -1.59
CA GLN A 79 2.81 -11.49 -1.19
C GLN A 79 2.83 -10.21 -2.05
N ASP A 80 3.08 -10.39 -3.34
CA ASP A 80 3.07 -9.30 -4.32
C ASP A 80 4.07 -8.16 -4.01
N PHE A 81 5.22 -8.45 -3.38
CA PHE A 81 6.21 -7.45 -2.98
C PHE A 81 5.69 -6.42 -1.96
N VAL A 82 4.59 -6.68 -1.25
CA VAL A 82 4.06 -5.77 -0.21
C VAL A 82 3.91 -6.54 1.10
N PHE A 83 4.39 -5.96 2.20
CA PHE A 83 4.33 -6.59 3.54
C PHE A 83 2.93 -6.58 4.16
N ALA A 84 2.03 -5.76 3.60
CA ALA A 84 0.62 -5.81 3.88
C ALA A 84 -0.09 -6.49 2.70
N PRO A 85 -1.03 -7.41 2.94
CA PRO A 85 -1.90 -7.87 1.87
C PRO A 85 -2.67 -6.67 1.28
N PRO A 86 -3.17 -6.77 0.02
CA PRO A 86 -4.11 -5.78 -0.48
C PRO A 86 -5.20 -5.55 0.54
N PRO A 87 -5.59 -4.30 0.82
CA PRO A 87 -6.63 -4.02 1.80
C PRO A 87 -7.86 -4.87 1.44
N GLN A 88 -8.06 -5.95 2.21
CA GLN A 88 -9.26 -6.78 2.16
C GLN A 88 -10.40 -6.10 2.94
N GLN A 89 -10.03 -5.05 3.67
CA GLN A 89 -10.74 -4.43 4.75
C GLN A 89 -10.50 -2.92 4.66
N LEU A 90 -11.41 -2.25 3.95
CA LEU A 90 -11.53 -0.81 3.94
C LEU A 90 -12.06 -0.37 5.30
N LEU A 91 -11.51 0.70 5.87
CA LEU A 91 -12.05 1.28 7.09
C LEU A 91 -13.35 2.02 6.75
N PRO A 92 -14.39 1.90 7.58
CA PRO A 92 -15.55 2.78 7.50
C PRO A 92 -15.13 4.25 7.49
N VAL A 93 -15.91 5.08 6.82
CA VAL A 93 -15.75 6.54 6.86
C VAL A 93 -15.74 7.05 8.31
N THR A 94 -16.55 6.44 9.18
CA THR A 94 -16.61 6.76 10.62
C THR A 94 -15.28 6.50 11.31
N THR A 95 -14.71 5.31 11.14
CA THR A 95 -13.41 4.92 11.69
C THR A 95 -12.29 5.78 11.14
N TRP A 96 -12.29 6.06 9.83
CA TRP A 96 -11.29 6.93 9.20
C TRP A 96 -11.35 8.36 9.77
N LYS A 97 -12.55 8.94 9.91
CA LYS A 97 -12.74 10.29 10.49
C LYS A 97 -12.36 10.34 11.97
N ALA A 98 -12.49 9.24 12.71
CA ALA A 98 -12.04 9.18 14.10
C ALA A 98 -10.51 9.29 14.22
N PHE A 99 -9.76 8.69 13.29
CA PHE A 99 -8.30 8.77 13.27
C PHE A 99 -7.77 10.06 12.61
N PHE A 100 -8.46 10.56 11.59
CA PHE A 100 -8.01 11.69 10.76
C PHE A 100 -9.07 12.80 10.66
N PRO A 101 -9.51 13.40 11.78
CA PRO A 101 -10.69 14.27 11.81
C PRO A 101 -10.52 15.59 11.03
N LYS A 102 -9.28 15.99 10.71
CA LYS A 102 -8.96 17.25 10.03
C LYS A 102 -8.52 17.06 8.58
N GLN A 103 -8.47 15.81 8.10
CA GLN A 103 -7.99 15.49 6.76
C GLN A 103 -9.19 15.18 5.86
N GLU A 104 -9.12 15.60 4.60
CA GLU A 104 -10.11 15.21 3.61
C GLU A 104 -9.81 13.78 3.11
N MET A 105 -10.86 12.97 2.96
CA MET A 105 -10.71 11.61 2.44
C MET A 105 -10.35 11.67 0.96
N ASN A 106 -9.39 10.85 0.55
CA ASN A 106 -9.05 10.69 -0.86
C ASN A 106 -10.30 10.23 -1.65
N PRO A 107 -10.71 10.96 -2.72
CA PRO A 107 -11.86 10.60 -3.56
C PRO A 107 -11.79 9.17 -4.13
N GLU A 108 -10.60 8.67 -4.44
CA GLU A 108 -10.41 7.30 -4.91
C GLU A 108 -10.73 6.27 -3.81
N TYR A 109 -10.42 6.58 -2.56
CA TYR A 109 -10.78 5.73 -1.43
C TYR A 109 -12.30 5.69 -1.23
N LEU A 110 -12.99 6.82 -1.45
CA LEU A 110 -14.46 6.86 -1.46
C LEU A 110 -15.05 6.02 -2.61
N THR A 111 -14.43 6.04 -3.79
CA THR A 111 -14.81 5.18 -4.92
C THR A 111 -14.62 3.70 -4.60
N LEU A 112 -13.52 3.33 -3.93
CA LEU A 112 -13.26 1.95 -3.50
C LEU A 112 -14.28 1.47 -2.46
N LEU A 113 -14.66 2.32 -1.49
CA LEU A 113 -15.72 2.00 -0.52
C LEU A 113 -17.05 1.71 -1.20
N LYS A 114 -17.41 2.49 -2.23
CA LYS A 114 -18.63 2.26 -3.03
C LYS A 114 -18.55 0.99 -3.88
N LYS A 115 -17.37 0.69 -4.44
CA LYS A 115 -17.14 -0.46 -5.32
C LYS A 115 -17.08 -1.79 -4.56
N TYR A 116 -16.64 -1.77 -3.30
CA TYR A 116 -16.42 -2.97 -2.48
C TYR A 116 -17.09 -2.89 -1.10
N PRO A 117 -18.42 -2.77 -1.01
CA PRO A 117 -19.12 -2.59 0.27
C PRO A 117 -18.96 -3.77 1.24
N GLY A 118 -18.83 -5.01 0.72
CA GLY A 118 -18.60 -6.22 1.53
C GLY A 118 -17.15 -6.38 2.04
N GLN A 119 -16.27 -5.43 1.72
CA GLN A 119 -14.88 -5.38 2.18
C GLN A 119 -14.68 -4.25 3.18
N VAL A 120 -15.73 -3.61 3.71
CA VAL A 120 -15.62 -2.62 4.77
C VAL A 120 -15.61 -3.33 6.13
N VAL A 121 -14.63 -3.03 6.98
CA VAL A 121 -14.58 -3.53 8.38
C VAL A 121 -15.79 -3.01 9.13
N GLN A 122 -16.59 -3.88 9.75
CA GLN A 122 -17.68 -3.44 10.63
C GLN A 122 -17.16 -3.06 12.01
#